data_AF-A0A3M3VVV8-F1
#
_entry.id   AF-A0A3M3VVV8-F1
#
_cell.length_a   1.000
_cell.length_b   1.000
_cell.length_c   1.000
_cell.angle_alpha   90.00
_cell.angle_beta   90.00
_cell.angle_gamma   90.00
#
_symmetry.space_group_name_H-M   'P 1'
#
loop_
_entity.id
_entity.type
_entity.pdbx_description
1 polymer ?
#
loop_
_entity_poly.entity_id
_entity_poly.type
_entity_poly.pdbx_seq_one_letter_code
_entity_poly.pdbx_strand_id
1 'polypeptide(L)'
;MIGLQHADLAGRSTDTLKLAFKLMAQAVPLMLVLFLFFPRLDPLWSLPQPSNKGVTGLSDNMAPGDMAELSKSPALVFRASFEGPIPARNQLYWRGLTLEQFDGRRWSQSARAQTVQIPQWEKRGDPLAYSIVMEASGRPWLPSLDVAETTLPDVRQMSDFRLQRRRPVEQSLLYAVNSWPLSIRDPQSSEQVQRQNLQLPAKGNDQARQWAAELRRRYTTADAMVAAMLGYFSDQPFHYTLKPAPLGNDSIDEFLFASRQGFCAHYAGAMTFVLRAAGIPARVVAGYQGGELNPDGHYLTVRQFDAHAWVEYWQPGIGWRSVDPTAAVAPQRIEQGLEQALAADEAFLQDSPYSALRYRNVPWVNAIRLSWDNLNYGWQRWVLGYQGQQQLQILGRWFSGFQAPVFVLGTLLSLGLIALWLFKPWQRESDSQLRVFNAFERLLARHGLRRMPGEGADAFCRRAVLYFPQHAEAIEAFIREFQAQRYAGRLASASRLRHALSTLRRRLPWRLSAVRDRHS
;
A
#
# COMPACT_ATOMS: atom_id res chain seq x y z
N MET A 1 -18.88 31.76 19.69
CA MET A 1 -19.02 30.46 20.39
C MET A 1 -20.19 29.70 19.79
N ILE A 2 -19.93 28.91 18.75
CA ILE A 2 -20.91 27.98 18.19
C ILE A 2 -20.86 26.74 19.08
N GLY A 3 -21.91 26.56 19.88
CA GLY A 3 -21.98 25.53 20.89
C GLY A 3 -21.90 24.12 20.31
N LEU A 4 -20.92 23.37 20.80
CA LEU A 4 -20.84 21.93 20.75
C LEU A 4 -22.09 21.32 21.42
N GLN A 5 -23.19 21.20 20.67
CA GLN A 5 -24.25 20.25 21.01
C GLN A 5 -23.85 18.88 20.45
N HIS A 6 -22.93 18.22 21.14
CA HIS A 6 -22.69 16.79 21.02
C HIS A 6 -23.12 16.15 22.33
N ALA A 7 -24.43 15.92 22.51
CA ALA A 7 -24.95 15.27 23.71
C ALA A 7 -25.87 14.06 23.44
N ASP A 8 -26.31 13.79 22.20
CA ASP A 8 -27.17 12.62 21.93
C ASP A 8 -26.57 11.54 21.01
N LEU A 9 -25.34 11.73 20.51
CA LEU A 9 -24.66 10.70 19.70
C LEU A 9 -24.09 9.53 20.54
N ALA A 10 -24.09 9.65 21.87
CA ALA A 10 -23.65 8.58 22.77
C ALA A 10 -24.73 7.50 23.00
N GLY A 11 -25.99 7.73 22.61
CA GLY A 11 -27.10 6.85 22.97
C GLY A 11 -27.44 5.72 21.99
N ARG A 12 -27.02 5.78 20.72
CA ARG A 12 -27.41 4.78 19.71
C ARG A 12 -26.30 4.55 18.67
N SER A 13 -25.34 3.70 19.01
CA SER A 13 -24.30 3.22 18.08
C SER A 13 -24.86 2.65 16.78
N THR A 14 -26.11 2.17 16.80
CA THR A 14 -26.81 1.62 15.64
C THR A 14 -27.24 2.70 14.63
N ASP A 15 -27.61 3.90 15.08
CA ASP A 15 -28.06 4.98 14.20
C ASP A 15 -26.87 5.66 13.52
N THR A 16 -25.73 5.77 14.21
CA THR A 16 -24.45 6.19 13.61
C THR A 16 -23.91 5.16 12.62
N LEU A 17 -24.00 3.86 12.93
CA LEU A 17 -23.60 2.80 11.99
C LEU A 17 -24.47 2.77 10.73
N LYS A 18 -25.79 2.95 10.88
CA LYS A 18 -26.72 3.06 9.75
C LYS A 18 -26.42 4.29 8.88
N LEU A 19 -26.11 5.43 9.50
CA LEU A 19 -25.74 6.63 8.77
C LEU A 19 -24.42 6.42 8.01
N ALA A 20 -23.39 5.87 8.66
CA ALA A 20 -22.12 5.55 8.02
C ALA A 20 -22.29 4.57 6.85
N PHE A 21 -23.08 3.52 7.03
CA PHE A 21 -23.40 2.56 5.97
C PHE A 21 -24.13 3.23 4.79
N LYS A 22 -25.12 4.08 5.08
CA LYS A 22 -25.86 4.84 4.06
C LYS A 22 -24.93 5.76 3.26
N LEU A 23 -24.03 6.48 3.93
CA LEU A 23 -23.04 7.34 3.27
C LEU A 23 -22.07 6.53 2.41
N MET A 24 -21.59 5.38 2.89
CA MET A 24 -20.69 4.51 2.13
C MET A 24 -21.39 3.89 0.91
N ALA A 25 -22.63 3.41 1.08
CA ALA A 25 -23.45 2.89 -0.01
C ALA A 25 -23.78 3.95 -1.08
N GLN A 26 -23.85 5.22 -0.68
CA GLN A 26 -24.04 6.36 -1.58
C GLN A 26 -22.75 6.79 -2.29
N ALA A 27 -21.60 6.68 -1.62
CA ALA A 27 -20.30 7.05 -2.17
C ALA A 27 -19.78 6.05 -3.21
N VAL A 28 -20.06 4.75 -3.04
CA VAL A 28 -19.57 3.70 -3.96
C VAL A 28 -20.04 3.91 -5.41
N PRO A 29 -21.34 4.14 -5.72
CA PRO A 29 -21.77 4.42 -7.09
C PRO A 29 -21.12 5.67 -7.69
N LEU A 30 -20.98 6.74 -6.90
CA LEU A 30 -20.33 7.97 -7.35
C LEU A 30 -18.85 7.73 -7.67
N MET A 31 -18.14 7.02 -6.78
CA MET A 31 -16.76 6.61 -6.99
C MET A 31 -16.60 5.76 -8.25
N LEU A 32 -17.47 4.77 -8.49
CA LEU A 32 -17.40 3.93 -9.68
C LEU A 32 -17.63 4.72 -10.98
N VAL A 33 -18.58 5.66 -10.98
CA VAL A 33 -18.79 6.55 -12.14
C VAL A 33 -17.57 7.43 -12.38
N LEU A 34 -17.03 8.07 -11.34
CA LEU A 34 -15.81 8.87 -11.47
C LEU A 34 -14.62 8.02 -11.93
N PHE A 35 -14.50 6.78 -11.44
CA PHE A 35 -13.42 5.88 -11.83
C PHE A 35 -13.49 5.44 -13.29
N LEU A 36 -14.68 5.11 -13.80
CA LEU A 36 -14.88 4.62 -15.17
C LEU A 36 -14.87 5.75 -16.21
N PHE A 37 -15.40 6.92 -15.85
CA PHE A 37 -15.61 8.04 -16.76
C PHE A 37 -14.64 9.21 -16.58
N PHE A 38 -13.81 9.25 -15.55
CA PHE A 38 -12.80 10.32 -15.47
C PHE A 38 -11.53 9.89 -16.20
N PRO A 39 -11.06 10.63 -17.24
CA PRO A 39 -9.84 10.29 -17.94
C PRO A 39 -8.66 10.48 -16.98
N ARG A 40 -7.86 9.43 -16.80
CA ARG A 40 -6.60 9.52 -16.05
C ARG A 40 -5.59 10.24 -16.93
N LEU A 41 -5.56 11.56 -16.82
CA LEU A 41 -4.50 12.36 -17.42
C LEU A 41 -3.23 12.15 -16.62
N ASP A 42 -2.12 11.85 -17.30
CA ASP A 42 -0.81 11.92 -16.66
C ASP A 42 -0.63 13.35 -16.09
N PRO A 43 -0.12 13.49 -14.85
CA PRO A 43 0.10 14.81 -14.28
C PRO A 43 1.03 15.61 -15.19
N LEU A 44 0.50 16.69 -15.78
CA LEU A 44 1.26 17.62 -16.63
C LEU A 44 2.35 18.38 -15.85
N TRP A 45 2.32 18.28 -14.52
CA TRP A 45 3.24 18.92 -13.58
C TRP A 45 3.55 17.96 -12.43
N SER A 46 4.46 17.02 -12.62
CA SER A 46 5.05 16.30 -11.48
C SER A 46 6.17 17.15 -10.89
N LEU A 47 5.87 17.89 -9.82
CA LEU A 47 6.93 18.38 -8.94
C LEU A 47 7.59 17.15 -8.32
N PRO A 48 8.91 16.95 -8.43
CA PRO A 48 9.59 15.92 -7.67
C PRO A 48 9.45 16.28 -6.19
N GLN A 49 8.45 15.71 -5.51
CA GLN A 49 8.40 15.79 -4.06
C GLN A 49 9.58 14.97 -3.54
N PRO A 50 10.47 15.54 -2.72
CA PRO A 50 11.48 14.77 -2.03
C PRO A 50 10.81 13.96 -0.91
N SER A 51 10.07 12.91 -1.26
CA SER A 51 9.48 11.97 -0.31
C SER A 51 10.41 10.77 -0.10
N ASN A 52 11.61 11.01 0.45
CA ASN A 52 12.49 9.93 0.93
C ASN A 52 12.57 9.90 2.47
N LYS A 53 11.46 10.24 3.14
CA LYS A 53 11.26 9.99 4.57
C LYS A 53 10.06 9.06 4.74
N GLY A 54 10.23 7.76 4.56
CA GLY A 54 9.20 6.81 4.99
C GLY A 54 9.24 5.40 4.40
N VAL A 55 9.85 5.15 3.24
CA VAL A 55 9.90 3.80 2.68
C VAL A 55 11.27 3.18 2.99
N THR A 56 11.32 2.38 4.06
CA THR A 56 12.46 1.50 4.35
C THR A 56 12.49 0.39 3.31
N GLY A 57 13.58 0.25 2.56
CA GLY A 57 13.77 -0.81 1.57
C GLY A 57 15.23 -1.00 1.22
N LEU A 58 15.51 -1.92 0.28
CA LEU A 58 16.87 -2.14 -0.23
C LEU A 58 17.53 -0.82 -0.67
N SER A 59 18.83 -0.72 -0.42
CA SER A 59 19.65 0.45 -0.73
C SER A 59 20.81 0.06 -1.66
N ASP A 60 21.45 1.05 -2.30
CA ASP A 60 22.61 0.83 -3.19
C ASP A 60 23.90 0.45 -2.44
N ASN A 61 23.82 0.37 -1.12
CA ASN A 61 24.87 -0.09 -0.24
C ASN A 61 24.28 -0.98 0.87
N MET A 62 25.16 -1.78 1.46
CA MET A 62 24.84 -2.73 2.51
C MET A 62 26.01 -2.73 3.50
N ALA A 63 25.85 -2.02 4.61
CA ALA A 63 26.53 -2.40 5.84
C ALA A 63 25.84 -3.65 6.41
N PRO A 64 26.51 -4.46 7.25
CA PRO A 64 25.85 -5.60 7.86
C PRO A 64 24.50 -5.20 8.48
N GLY A 65 24.45 -4.24 9.41
CA GLY A 65 23.22 -3.86 10.13
C GLY A 65 22.01 -3.44 9.26
N ASP A 66 22.22 -2.96 8.04
CA ASP A 66 21.14 -2.43 7.18
C ASP A 66 20.11 -3.52 6.82
N MET A 67 20.56 -4.76 6.57
CA MET A 67 19.65 -5.88 6.24
C MET A 67 18.90 -6.41 7.45
N ALA A 68 19.47 -6.27 8.65
CA ALA A 68 18.78 -6.65 9.89
C ALA A 68 17.58 -5.75 10.17
N GLU A 69 17.67 -4.46 9.84
CA GLU A 69 16.54 -3.52 9.97
C GLU A 69 15.41 -3.87 9.00
N LEU A 70 15.71 -4.21 7.75
CA LEU A 70 14.70 -4.69 6.79
C LEU A 70 14.05 -6.00 7.26
N SER A 71 14.85 -6.90 7.85
CA SER A 71 14.40 -8.18 8.43
C SER A 71 13.36 -8.03 9.56
N LYS A 72 13.19 -6.84 10.15
CA LYS A 72 12.22 -6.54 11.20
C LYS A 72 10.91 -5.93 10.69
N SER A 73 10.84 -5.56 9.40
CA SER A 73 9.71 -4.81 8.84
C SER A 73 8.68 -5.72 8.15
N PRO A 74 7.38 -5.65 8.52
CA PRO A 74 6.31 -6.42 7.85
C PRO A 74 5.79 -5.75 6.58
N ALA A 75 6.37 -4.62 6.17
CA ALA A 75 5.90 -3.83 5.03
C ALA A 75 5.92 -4.66 3.74
N LEU A 76 4.86 -4.52 2.94
CA LEU A 76 4.75 -5.18 1.64
C LEU A 76 5.75 -4.57 0.66
N VAL A 77 6.46 -5.43 -0.09
CA VAL A 77 7.35 -4.99 -1.17
C VAL A 77 6.65 -5.22 -2.50
N PHE A 78 6.21 -6.45 -2.74
CA PHE A 78 5.49 -6.81 -3.94
C PHE A 78 4.69 -8.10 -3.78
N ARG A 79 3.77 -8.33 -4.72
CA ARG A 79 3.07 -9.61 -4.90
C ARG A 79 3.40 -10.18 -6.28
N ALA A 80 3.63 -11.48 -6.37
CA ALA A 80 3.98 -12.17 -7.61
C ALA A 80 2.95 -13.27 -7.94
N SER A 81 2.41 -13.24 -9.17
CA SER A 81 1.51 -14.28 -9.70
C SER A 81 2.16 -14.95 -10.90
N PHE A 82 2.31 -16.28 -10.83
CA PHE A 82 2.84 -17.11 -11.92
C PHE A 82 1.70 -17.53 -12.84
N GLU A 83 1.99 -17.62 -14.14
CA GLU A 83 1.05 -18.18 -15.13
C GLU A 83 1.01 -19.72 -15.06
N GLY A 84 2.12 -20.33 -14.63
CA GLY A 84 2.27 -21.77 -14.43
C GLY A 84 2.44 -22.16 -12.94
N PRO A 85 2.98 -23.36 -12.65
CA PRO A 85 3.23 -23.80 -11.29
C PRO A 85 4.19 -22.84 -10.57
N ILE A 86 3.90 -22.54 -9.31
CA ILE A 86 4.77 -21.72 -8.48
C ILE A 86 6.05 -22.52 -8.16
N PRO A 87 7.25 -21.98 -8.46
CA PRO A 87 8.52 -22.65 -8.14
C PRO A 87 8.66 -22.96 -6.65
N ALA A 88 9.51 -23.93 -6.32
CA ALA A 88 9.82 -24.25 -4.93
C ALA A 88 10.47 -23.04 -4.23
N ARG A 89 10.29 -22.90 -2.92
CA ARG A 89 10.75 -21.72 -2.16
C ARG A 89 12.26 -21.45 -2.30
N ASN A 90 13.04 -22.52 -2.37
CA ASN A 90 14.49 -22.47 -2.59
C ASN A 90 14.90 -22.05 -4.01
N GLN A 91 13.97 -21.81 -4.92
CA GLN A 91 14.20 -21.25 -6.26
C GLN A 91 13.76 -19.78 -6.35
N LEU A 92 13.03 -19.28 -5.35
CA LEU A 92 12.47 -17.93 -5.33
C LEU A 92 13.47 -16.89 -4.82
N TYR A 93 14.55 -16.68 -5.58
CA TYR A 93 15.53 -15.61 -5.33
C TYR A 93 15.24 -14.40 -6.21
N TRP A 94 14.61 -13.39 -5.61
CA TRP A 94 14.20 -12.15 -6.27
C TRP A 94 15.36 -11.16 -6.29
N ARG A 95 16.16 -11.19 -7.37
CA ARG A 95 17.29 -10.28 -7.59
C ARG A 95 16.79 -8.83 -7.57
N GLY A 96 17.35 -8.00 -6.70
CA GLY A 96 17.15 -6.56 -6.72
C GLY A 96 18.36 -5.82 -7.32
N LEU A 97 19.53 -6.07 -6.76
CA LEU A 97 20.77 -5.39 -7.13
C LEU A 97 22.00 -6.26 -6.86
N THR A 98 23.13 -5.88 -7.46
CA THR A 98 24.45 -6.42 -7.11
C THR A 98 25.31 -5.36 -6.43
N LEU A 99 26.15 -5.80 -5.50
CA LEU A 99 27.09 -4.97 -4.76
C LEU A 99 28.50 -5.50 -5.05
N GLU A 100 29.27 -4.71 -5.79
CA GLU A 100 30.53 -5.15 -6.38
C GLU A 100 31.74 -4.44 -5.75
N GLN A 101 31.54 -3.39 -4.95
CA GLN A 101 32.61 -2.67 -4.27
C GLN A 101 32.60 -2.99 -2.78
N PHE A 102 33.79 -3.23 -2.23
CA PHE A 102 33.98 -3.41 -0.79
C PHE A 102 35.03 -2.41 -0.29
N ASP A 103 34.65 -1.61 0.70
CA ASP A 103 35.51 -0.57 1.29
C ASP A 103 36.22 -1.01 2.58
N GLY A 104 35.97 -2.24 3.03
CA GLY A 104 36.45 -2.78 4.31
C GLY A 104 35.33 -3.01 5.33
N ARG A 105 34.18 -2.37 5.14
CA ARG A 105 33.03 -2.48 6.06
C ARG A 105 31.69 -2.62 5.34
N ARG A 106 31.52 -1.97 4.18
CA ARG A 106 30.27 -1.94 3.41
C ARG A 106 30.48 -2.49 2.03
N TRP A 107 29.45 -3.17 1.52
CA TRP A 107 29.31 -3.54 0.13
C TRP A 107 28.45 -2.49 -0.60
N SER A 108 28.87 -2.01 -1.77
CA SER A 108 28.13 -0.99 -2.53
C SER A 108 28.08 -1.30 -4.03
N GLN A 109 27.10 -0.72 -4.72
CA GLN A 109 27.04 -0.73 -6.18
C GLN A 109 28.26 -0.03 -6.77
N SER A 110 28.85 -0.63 -7.80
CA SER A 110 29.91 0.03 -8.55
C SER A 110 29.37 1.12 -9.48
N ALA A 111 30.20 2.11 -9.79
CA ALA A 111 29.88 3.09 -10.84
C ALA A 111 29.63 2.40 -12.20
N ARG A 112 30.32 1.28 -12.46
CA ARG A 112 30.15 0.50 -13.68
C ARG A 112 28.79 -0.20 -13.74
N ALA A 113 28.23 -0.63 -12.61
CA ALA A 113 26.89 -1.21 -12.56
C ALA A 113 25.79 -0.23 -13.02
N GLN A 114 26.08 1.08 -13.10
CA GLN A 114 25.19 2.09 -13.68
C GLN A 114 25.36 2.25 -15.20
N THR A 115 26.37 1.61 -15.81
CA THR A 115 26.61 1.67 -17.24
C THR A 115 25.63 0.77 -17.98
N VAL A 116 24.95 1.33 -18.99
CA VAL A 116 24.03 0.56 -19.83
C VAL A 116 24.84 -0.26 -20.83
N GLN A 117 25.20 -1.47 -20.45
CA GLN A 117 25.70 -2.52 -21.33
C GLN A 117 24.74 -3.70 -21.28
N ILE A 118 24.31 -4.18 -22.45
CA ILE A 118 23.49 -5.38 -22.55
C ILE A 118 24.38 -6.56 -22.13
N PRO A 119 24.03 -7.30 -21.06
CA PRO A 119 24.84 -8.42 -20.64
C PRO A 119 24.74 -9.56 -21.66
N GLN A 120 25.80 -10.35 -21.80
CA GLN A 120 25.78 -11.56 -22.62
C GLN A 120 25.28 -12.73 -21.79
N TRP A 121 24.29 -13.45 -22.29
CA TRP A 121 23.78 -14.68 -21.69
C TRP A 121 23.05 -15.54 -22.71
N GLU A 122 22.95 -16.83 -22.41
CA GLU A 122 22.27 -17.82 -23.24
C GLU A 122 21.02 -18.34 -22.52
N LYS A 123 19.87 -18.26 -23.19
CA LYS A 123 18.61 -18.82 -22.69
C LYS A 123 18.72 -20.35 -22.66
N ARG A 124 18.43 -20.95 -21.50
CA ARG A 124 18.31 -22.40 -21.31
C ARG A 124 17.14 -22.73 -20.40
N GLY A 125 16.51 -23.87 -20.68
CA GLY A 125 15.29 -24.29 -19.99
C GLY A 125 14.06 -23.50 -20.40
N ASP A 126 12.91 -23.88 -19.83
CA ASP A 126 11.64 -23.22 -20.08
C ASP A 126 11.54 -21.89 -19.31
N PRO A 127 10.90 -20.85 -19.90
CA PRO A 127 10.70 -19.58 -19.22
C PRO A 127 9.71 -19.71 -18.08
N LEU A 128 10.00 -19.04 -16.97
CA LEU A 128 9.03 -18.76 -15.91
C LEU A 128 8.33 -17.45 -16.22
N ALA A 129 7.06 -17.53 -16.64
CA ALA A 129 6.20 -16.37 -16.88
C ALA A 129 5.42 -16.00 -15.62
N TYR A 130 5.57 -14.75 -15.18
CA TYR A 130 4.88 -14.22 -14.01
C TYR A 130 4.68 -12.70 -14.10
N SER A 131 3.82 -12.18 -13.23
CA SER A 131 3.56 -10.75 -13.10
C SER A 131 3.78 -10.31 -11.67
N ILE A 132 4.34 -9.12 -11.50
CA ILE A 132 4.61 -8.52 -10.19
C ILE A 132 3.79 -7.24 -10.04
N VAL A 133 3.10 -7.11 -8.91
CA VAL A 133 2.55 -5.85 -8.42
C VAL A 133 3.47 -5.37 -7.29
N MET A 134 4.30 -4.37 -7.60
CA MET A 134 5.31 -3.81 -6.70
C MET A 134 4.79 -2.52 -6.06
N GLU A 135 5.03 -2.33 -4.76
CA GLU A 135 4.75 -1.09 -4.05
C GLU A 135 5.78 0.00 -4.34
N ALA A 136 5.44 1.25 -4.03
CA ALA A 136 6.37 2.37 -4.18
C ALA A 136 7.65 2.13 -3.36
N SER A 137 8.81 2.13 -4.03
CA SER A 137 10.11 1.91 -3.39
C SER A 137 10.98 3.17 -3.37
N GLY A 138 10.65 4.19 -4.16
CA GLY A 138 11.53 5.36 -4.38
C GLY A 138 12.85 5.00 -5.07
N ARG A 139 12.95 3.78 -5.63
CA ARG A 139 14.16 3.25 -6.28
C ARG A 139 13.88 2.77 -7.70
N PRO A 140 14.91 2.76 -8.58
CA PRO A 140 14.71 2.42 -9.99
C PRO A 140 14.79 0.91 -10.30
N TRP A 141 15.26 0.06 -9.39
CA TRP A 141 15.40 -1.38 -9.65
C TRP A 141 14.10 -2.14 -9.43
N LEU A 142 13.86 -3.15 -10.27
CA LEU A 142 12.69 -4.02 -10.22
C LEU A 142 13.11 -5.43 -9.78
N PRO A 143 12.56 -5.96 -8.68
CA PRO A 143 12.81 -7.34 -8.26
C PRO A 143 12.34 -8.34 -9.33
N SER A 144 13.16 -9.36 -9.60
CA SER A 144 12.83 -10.43 -10.55
C SER A 144 13.67 -11.69 -10.30
N LEU A 145 13.18 -12.85 -10.72
CA LEU A 145 13.98 -14.08 -10.79
C LEU A 145 15.00 -13.96 -11.92
N ASP A 146 16.23 -14.40 -11.69
CA ASP A 146 17.29 -14.29 -12.69
C ASP A 146 17.22 -15.41 -13.74
N VAL A 147 17.60 -15.22 -15.01
CA VAL A 147 17.78 -13.93 -15.70
C VAL A 147 16.42 -13.48 -16.25
N ALA A 148 16.07 -12.21 -16.03
CA ALA A 148 14.75 -11.68 -16.36
C ALA A 148 14.71 -10.80 -17.61
N GLU A 149 13.64 -10.92 -18.39
CA GLU A 149 13.21 -9.97 -19.41
C GLU A 149 11.80 -9.44 -19.10
N THR A 150 11.53 -8.18 -19.43
CA THR A 150 10.21 -7.57 -19.29
C THR A 150 9.86 -6.75 -20.52
N THR A 151 8.56 -6.66 -20.83
CA THR A 151 8.02 -5.81 -21.88
C THR A 151 7.66 -4.41 -21.38
N LEU A 152 7.88 -4.12 -20.10
CA LEU A 152 7.58 -2.82 -19.50
C LEU A 152 8.44 -1.72 -20.17
N PRO A 153 7.83 -0.65 -20.71
CA PRO A 153 8.57 0.48 -21.29
C PRO A 153 9.49 1.15 -20.26
N ASP A 154 10.57 1.77 -20.75
CA ASP A 154 11.58 2.46 -19.92
C ASP A 154 12.32 1.59 -18.89
N VAL A 155 12.24 0.25 -19.02
CA VAL A 155 13.04 -0.70 -18.26
C VAL A 155 14.15 -1.26 -19.14
N ARG A 156 15.34 -1.40 -18.56
CA ARG A 156 16.50 -2.01 -19.22
C ARG A 156 17.09 -3.08 -18.31
N GLN A 157 17.61 -4.13 -18.92
CA GLN A 157 18.50 -5.06 -18.24
C GLN A 157 19.91 -4.45 -18.21
N MET A 158 20.50 -4.37 -17.03
CA MET A 158 21.84 -3.81 -16.80
C MET A 158 22.92 -4.88 -16.95
N SER A 159 24.19 -4.47 -16.97
CA SER A 159 25.33 -5.40 -17.12
C SER A 159 25.47 -6.43 -16.00
N ASP A 160 24.88 -6.15 -14.83
CA ASP A 160 24.83 -7.04 -13.67
C ASP A 160 23.52 -7.85 -13.61
N PHE A 161 22.82 -8.00 -14.74
CA PHE A 161 21.57 -8.76 -14.92
C PHE A 161 20.34 -8.24 -14.17
N ARG A 162 20.43 -7.08 -13.47
CA ARG A 162 19.25 -6.49 -12.82
C ARG A 162 18.35 -5.79 -13.83
N LEU A 163 17.05 -5.74 -13.52
CA LEU A 163 16.11 -4.87 -14.22
C LEU A 163 16.11 -3.47 -13.59
N GLN A 164 16.35 -2.44 -14.39
CA GLN A 164 16.39 -1.06 -13.95
C GLN A 164 15.50 -0.18 -14.81
N ARG A 165 14.59 0.52 -14.16
CA ARG A 165 13.73 1.54 -14.74
C ARG A 165 14.47 2.88 -14.83
N ARG A 166 14.16 3.67 -15.86
CA ARG A 166 14.71 5.02 -16.02
C ARG A 166 14.34 5.99 -14.89
N ARG A 167 13.16 5.82 -14.30
CA ARG A 167 12.65 6.62 -13.19
C ARG A 167 12.34 5.72 -11.99
N PRO A 168 12.53 6.21 -10.76
CA PRO A 168 12.14 5.48 -9.55
C PRO A 168 10.67 5.04 -9.56
N VAL A 169 10.38 3.98 -8.80
CA VAL A 169 9.01 3.50 -8.57
C VAL A 169 8.40 4.29 -7.40
N GLU A 170 7.73 5.40 -7.73
CA GLU A 170 7.09 6.30 -6.76
C GLU A 170 5.63 5.91 -6.42
N GLN A 171 5.05 5.01 -7.21
CA GLN A 171 3.68 4.52 -7.07
C GLN A 171 3.64 3.03 -7.42
N SER A 172 2.59 2.32 -6.98
CA SER A 172 2.47 0.89 -7.23
C SER A 172 2.51 0.59 -8.73
N LEU A 173 3.29 -0.42 -9.11
CA LEU A 173 3.65 -0.73 -10.49
C LEU A 173 3.35 -2.20 -10.80
N LEU A 174 2.56 -2.46 -11.85
CA LEU A 174 2.35 -3.80 -12.40
C LEU A 174 3.29 -4.01 -13.60
N TYR A 175 4.02 -5.12 -13.60
CA TYR A 175 4.86 -5.50 -14.75
C TYR A 175 4.90 -7.02 -14.93
N ALA A 176 4.97 -7.44 -16.20
CA ALA A 176 5.14 -8.84 -16.59
C ALA A 176 6.61 -9.17 -16.80
N VAL A 177 7.02 -10.37 -16.42
CA VAL A 177 8.42 -10.84 -16.48
C VAL A 177 8.46 -12.27 -17.00
N ASN A 178 9.44 -12.55 -17.86
CA ASN A 178 9.84 -13.89 -18.21
C ASN A 178 11.26 -14.12 -17.69
N SER A 179 11.48 -15.18 -16.92
CA SER A 179 12.79 -15.51 -16.36
C SER A 179 13.32 -16.87 -16.81
N TRP A 180 14.64 -16.99 -16.99
CA TRP A 180 15.34 -18.24 -17.31
C TRP A 180 16.38 -18.59 -16.23
N PRO A 181 15.97 -19.29 -15.15
CA PRO A 181 16.87 -19.64 -14.04
C PRO A 181 18.06 -20.53 -14.42
N LEU A 182 17.93 -21.30 -15.50
CA LEU A 182 18.98 -22.22 -15.98
C LEU A 182 19.92 -21.59 -17.02
N SER A 183 19.78 -20.28 -17.29
CA SER A 183 20.59 -19.57 -18.27
C SER A 183 22.08 -19.55 -17.94
N ILE A 184 22.91 -19.49 -18.98
CA ILE A 184 24.36 -19.29 -18.84
C ILE A 184 24.63 -17.79 -18.90
N ARG A 185 25.27 -17.23 -17.87
CA ARG A 185 25.46 -15.79 -17.69
C ARG A 185 26.91 -15.39 -17.88
N ASP A 186 27.21 -14.64 -18.93
CA ASP A 186 28.53 -14.06 -19.21
C ASP A 186 29.69 -15.10 -19.17
N PRO A 187 29.65 -16.17 -19.99
CA PRO A 187 30.70 -17.21 -19.97
C PRO A 187 32.09 -16.69 -20.37
N GLN A 188 32.14 -15.54 -21.06
CA GLN A 188 33.37 -14.86 -21.51
C GLN A 188 33.43 -13.43 -20.97
N SER A 189 33.44 -13.29 -19.65
CA SER A 189 33.47 -11.97 -19.01
C SER A 189 34.72 -11.17 -19.34
N SER A 190 34.57 -9.88 -19.63
CA SER A 190 35.69 -8.97 -19.89
C SER A 190 36.63 -8.85 -18.69
N GLU A 191 37.93 -8.64 -18.94
CA GLU A 191 38.91 -8.45 -17.86
C GLU A 191 38.56 -7.30 -16.90
N GLN A 192 37.87 -6.26 -17.40
CA GLN A 192 37.47 -5.14 -16.58
C GLN A 192 36.38 -5.53 -15.57
N VAL A 193 35.40 -6.33 -15.99
CA VAL A 193 34.36 -6.88 -15.11
C VAL A 193 34.98 -7.84 -14.09
N GLN A 194 35.92 -8.67 -14.53
CA GLN A 194 36.66 -9.56 -13.62
C GLN A 194 37.45 -8.75 -12.58
N ARG A 195 38.24 -7.74 -13.00
CA ARG A 195 39.01 -6.87 -12.08
C ARG A 195 38.11 -6.14 -11.08
N GLN A 196 36.97 -5.62 -11.52
CA GLN A 196 35.98 -4.99 -10.63
C GLN A 196 35.48 -5.98 -9.57
N ASN A 197 35.19 -7.21 -9.98
CA ASN A 197 34.69 -8.26 -9.10
C ASN A 197 35.80 -9.00 -8.34
N LEU A 198 37.05 -8.57 -8.47
CA LEU A 198 38.19 -8.97 -7.64
C LEU A 198 38.61 -7.86 -6.67
N GLN A 199 37.99 -6.68 -6.74
CA GLN A 199 38.38 -5.54 -5.92
C GLN A 199 38.21 -5.83 -4.43
N LEU A 200 39.26 -5.56 -3.66
CA LEU A 200 39.28 -5.53 -2.20
C LEU A 200 40.19 -4.38 -1.73
N PRO A 201 40.02 -3.86 -0.51
CA PRO A 201 40.99 -2.97 0.11
C PRO A 201 42.39 -3.62 0.15
N ALA A 202 43.45 -2.82 0.15
CA ALA A 202 44.82 -3.34 0.15
C ALA A 202 45.25 -3.99 1.48
N LYS A 203 44.61 -3.63 2.59
CA LYS A 203 44.91 -4.09 3.96
C LYS A 203 43.63 -4.51 4.69
N GLY A 204 43.79 -5.18 5.83
CA GLY A 204 42.71 -5.61 6.71
C GLY A 204 42.12 -6.97 6.33
N ASN A 205 41.52 -7.63 7.32
CA ASN A 205 41.02 -9.00 7.28
C ASN A 205 42.10 -10.00 6.86
N ASP A 206 43.25 -9.96 7.54
CA ASP A 206 44.44 -10.72 7.19
C ASP A 206 44.24 -12.24 7.40
N GLN A 207 43.45 -12.66 8.39
CA GLN A 207 43.15 -14.08 8.61
C GLN A 207 42.31 -14.64 7.47
N ALA A 208 41.29 -13.90 7.00
CA ALA A 208 40.46 -14.30 5.87
C ALA A 208 41.27 -14.38 4.57
N ARG A 209 42.26 -13.48 4.38
CA ARG A 209 43.19 -13.56 3.24
C ARG A 209 44.11 -14.78 3.31
N GLN A 210 44.63 -15.11 4.49
CA GLN A 210 45.43 -16.31 4.70
C GLN A 210 44.60 -17.57 4.41
N TRP A 211 43.37 -17.63 4.91
CA TRP A 211 42.45 -18.72 4.64
C TRP A 211 42.12 -18.83 3.14
N ALA A 212 41.90 -17.71 2.45
CA ALA A 212 41.69 -17.69 1.01
C ALA A 212 42.90 -18.25 0.23
N ALA A 213 44.13 -17.92 0.66
CA ALA A 213 45.36 -18.45 0.07
C ALA A 213 45.55 -19.95 0.33
N GLU A 214 45.12 -20.46 1.49
CA GLU A 214 45.08 -21.89 1.80
C GLU A 214 44.07 -22.63 0.93
N LEU A 215 42.84 -22.10 0.82
CA LEU A 215 41.80 -22.65 -0.04
C LEU A 215 42.26 -22.73 -1.50
N ARG A 216 42.90 -21.67 -2.01
CA ARG A 216 43.43 -21.65 -3.39
C ARG A 216 44.55 -22.68 -3.61
N ARG A 217 45.36 -22.99 -2.60
CA ARG A 217 46.38 -24.05 -2.70
C ARG A 217 45.76 -25.46 -2.66
N ARG A 218 44.68 -25.64 -1.90
CA ARG A 218 44.04 -26.94 -1.68
C ARG A 218 43.06 -27.33 -2.78
N TYR A 219 42.35 -26.35 -3.36
CA TYR A 219 41.28 -26.58 -4.33
C TYR A 219 41.62 -25.90 -5.66
N THR A 220 41.58 -26.68 -6.74
CA THR A 220 41.92 -26.23 -8.09
C THR A 220 40.75 -25.57 -8.83
N THR A 221 39.50 -25.89 -8.46
CA THR A 221 38.29 -25.34 -9.08
C THR A 221 37.53 -24.43 -8.11
N ALA A 222 36.87 -23.40 -8.63
CA ALA A 222 36.07 -22.49 -7.82
C ALA A 222 34.89 -23.22 -7.15
N ASP A 223 34.27 -24.17 -7.85
CA ASP A 223 33.20 -25.01 -7.28
C ASP A 223 33.65 -25.81 -6.05
N ALA A 224 34.84 -26.43 -6.10
CA ALA A 224 35.36 -27.20 -4.98
C ALA A 224 35.68 -26.28 -3.78
N MET A 225 36.19 -25.08 -4.06
CA MET A 225 36.43 -24.07 -3.03
C MET A 225 35.11 -23.58 -2.39
N VAL A 226 34.11 -23.28 -3.21
CA VAL A 226 32.77 -22.89 -2.75
C VAL A 226 32.16 -23.98 -1.89
N ALA A 227 32.23 -25.24 -2.33
CA ALA A 227 31.75 -26.38 -1.55
C ALA A 227 32.49 -26.52 -0.20
N ALA A 228 33.81 -26.32 -0.17
CA ALA A 228 34.58 -26.35 1.07
C ALA A 228 34.21 -25.21 2.03
N MET A 229 33.92 -24.01 1.51
CA MET A 229 33.46 -22.89 2.31
C MET A 229 32.05 -23.13 2.89
N LEU A 230 31.14 -23.71 2.09
CA LEU A 230 29.81 -24.12 2.58
C LEU A 230 29.92 -25.18 3.67
N GLY A 231 30.82 -26.16 3.49
CA GLY A 231 31.17 -27.14 4.52
C GLY A 231 31.68 -26.47 5.80
N TYR A 232 32.60 -25.51 5.69
CA TYR A 232 33.09 -24.75 6.86
C TYR A 232 31.96 -24.04 7.62
N PHE A 233 31.01 -23.42 6.92
CA PHE A 233 29.85 -22.79 7.56
C PHE A 233 28.93 -23.79 8.25
N SER A 234 28.75 -24.99 7.68
CA SER A 234 27.90 -26.05 8.24
C SER A 234 28.57 -26.81 9.39
N ASP A 235 29.89 -27.00 9.34
CA ASP A 235 30.65 -27.85 10.27
C ASP A 235 31.10 -27.09 11.53
N GLN A 236 31.27 -25.78 11.42
CA GLN A 236 31.61 -24.92 12.55
C GLN A 236 30.33 -24.40 13.23
N PRO A 237 30.40 -24.00 14.52
CA PRO A 237 29.27 -23.43 15.27
C PRO A 237 28.92 -22.01 14.80
N PHE A 238 28.49 -21.87 13.54
CA PHE A 238 27.88 -20.66 13.03
C PHE A 238 26.42 -20.60 13.46
N HIS A 239 25.98 -19.39 13.82
CA HIS A 239 24.61 -19.16 14.27
C HIS A 239 23.98 -18.01 13.48
N TYR A 240 22.78 -18.25 12.98
CA TYR A 240 21.98 -17.25 12.29
C TYR A 240 21.16 -16.44 13.30
N THR A 241 21.38 -15.13 13.40
CA THR A 241 20.67 -14.23 14.33
C THR A 241 20.51 -12.82 13.75
N LEU A 242 19.41 -12.14 14.07
CA LEU A 242 19.16 -10.74 13.70
C LEU A 242 19.80 -9.72 14.65
N LYS A 243 20.39 -10.17 15.77
CA LYS A 243 21.05 -9.32 16.78
C LYS A 243 22.50 -9.77 17.04
N PRO A 244 23.36 -9.88 16.01
CA PRO A 244 24.77 -10.21 16.24
C PRO A 244 25.48 -9.08 17.01
N ALA A 245 26.52 -9.43 17.74
CA ALA A 245 27.40 -8.44 18.35
C ALA A 245 28.02 -7.52 17.27
N PRO A 246 28.23 -6.23 17.56
CA PRO A 246 28.87 -5.33 16.63
C PRO A 246 30.30 -5.80 16.36
N LEU A 247 30.68 -5.79 15.08
CA LEU A 247 32.02 -6.14 14.62
C LEU A 247 32.89 -4.88 14.51
N GLY A 248 34.18 -5.03 14.78
CA GLY A 248 35.21 -4.01 14.69
C GLY A 248 35.62 -3.69 13.25
N ASN A 249 36.91 -3.40 13.07
CA ASN A 249 37.45 -2.94 11.78
C ASN A 249 37.70 -4.11 10.80
N ASP A 250 38.16 -5.25 11.32
CA ASP A 250 38.37 -6.48 10.54
C ASP A 250 37.12 -7.37 10.60
N SER A 251 36.00 -6.80 10.17
CA SER A 251 34.68 -7.42 10.33
C SER A 251 34.55 -8.81 9.71
N ILE A 252 35.32 -9.12 8.65
CA ILE A 252 35.29 -10.43 8.03
C ILE A 252 36.02 -11.45 8.90
N ASP A 253 37.17 -11.10 9.46
CA ASP A 253 37.95 -11.97 10.36
C ASP A 253 37.18 -12.23 11.66
N GLU A 254 36.67 -11.16 12.29
CA GLU A 254 35.90 -11.26 13.52
C GLU A 254 34.65 -12.13 13.33
N PHE A 255 33.96 -12.01 12.20
CA PHE A 255 32.82 -12.88 11.90
C PHE A 255 33.23 -14.35 11.66
N LEU A 256 34.20 -14.60 10.79
CA LEU A 256 34.56 -15.96 10.37
C LEU A 256 35.23 -16.79 11.46
N PHE A 257 36.03 -16.15 12.32
CA PHE A 257 36.93 -16.84 13.24
C PHE A 257 36.62 -16.60 14.71
N ALA A 258 35.94 -15.51 15.06
CA ALA A 258 35.62 -15.18 16.46
C ALA A 258 34.12 -15.33 16.78
N SER A 259 33.26 -14.41 16.30
CA SER A 259 31.86 -14.34 16.71
C SER A 259 31.00 -15.46 16.14
N ARG A 260 31.22 -15.82 14.86
CA ARG A 260 30.45 -16.80 14.08
C ARG A 260 28.93 -16.61 14.16
N GLN A 261 28.51 -15.38 14.46
CA GLN A 261 27.12 -14.99 14.66
C GLN A 261 26.80 -13.87 13.70
N GLY A 262 25.74 -14.04 12.91
CA GLY A 262 25.36 -13.06 11.91
C GLY A 262 24.07 -13.45 11.19
N PHE A 263 23.77 -12.69 10.15
CA PHE A 263 22.65 -12.93 9.23
C PHE A 263 23.16 -12.84 7.78
N CYS A 264 22.27 -12.94 6.80
CA CYS A 264 22.60 -13.13 5.38
C CYS A 264 23.72 -12.20 4.85
N ALA A 265 23.74 -10.92 5.22
CA ALA A 265 24.78 -9.98 4.80
C ALA A 265 26.20 -10.36 5.29
N HIS A 266 26.32 -10.92 6.50
CA HIS A 266 27.60 -11.35 7.05
C HIS A 266 28.14 -12.57 6.28
N TYR A 267 27.30 -13.59 6.08
CA TYR A 267 27.67 -14.81 5.35
C TYR A 267 28.01 -14.49 3.88
N ALA A 268 27.15 -13.74 3.19
CA ALA A 268 27.38 -13.37 1.79
C ALA A 268 28.61 -12.47 1.63
N GLY A 269 28.78 -11.48 2.50
CA GLY A 269 29.93 -10.58 2.48
C GLY A 269 31.25 -11.31 2.74
N ALA A 270 31.30 -12.17 3.76
CA ALA A 270 32.51 -12.93 4.11
C ALA A 270 32.88 -13.95 3.02
N MET A 271 31.89 -14.67 2.49
CA MET A 271 32.12 -15.60 1.38
C MET A 271 32.63 -14.87 0.14
N THR A 272 32.02 -13.74 -0.21
CA THR A 272 32.48 -12.92 -1.36
C THR A 272 33.90 -12.41 -1.15
N PHE A 273 34.24 -11.94 0.06
CA PHE A 273 35.58 -11.48 0.40
C PHE A 273 36.63 -12.58 0.18
N VAL A 274 36.39 -13.78 0.73
CA VAL A 274 37.34 -14.90 0.65
C VAL A 274 37.49 -15.37 -0.80
N LEU A 275 36.41 -15.46 -1.58
CA LEU A 275 36.50 -15.79 -3.01
C LEU A 275 37.36 -14.78 -3.79
N ARG A 276 37.15 -13.47 -3.55
CA ARG A 276 37.95 -12.41 -4.18
C ARG A 276 39.42 -12.47 -3.77
N ALA A 277 39.71 -12.68 -2.49
CA ALA A 277 41.06 -12.85 -1.98
C ALA A 277 41.74 -14.10 -2.56
N ALA A 278 40.96 -15.13 -2.88
CA ALA A 278 41.41 -16.32 -3.59
C ALA A 278 41.45 -16.14 -5.12
N GLY A 279 41.28 -14.93 -5.65
CA GLY A 279 41.38 -14.65 -7.09
C GLY A 279 40.19 -15.15 -7.93
N ILE A 280 39.04 -15.39 -7.31
CA ILE A 280 37.78 -15.74 -8.01
C ILE A 280 36.90 -14.49 -8.04
N PRO A 281 36.53 -13.97 -9.23
CA PRO A 281 35.62 -12.82 -9.30
C PRO A 281 34.28 -13.17 -8.68
N ALA A 282 33.85 -12.40 -7.68
CA ALA A 282 32.63 -12.64 -6.94
C ALA A 282 31.93 -11.33 -6.57
N ARG A 283 30.63 -11.36 -6.31
CA ARG A 283 29.83 -10.21 -5.87
C ARG A 283 28.71 -10.63 -4.95
N VAL A 284 28.28 -9.69 -4.10
CA VAL A 284 27.07 -9.86 -3.31
C VAL A 284 25.86 -9.49 -4.17
N VAL A 285 24.81 -10.28 -4.11
CA VAL A 285 23.50 -9.95 -4.66
C VAL A 285 22.56 -9.66 -3.51
N ALA A 286 21.88 -8.52 -3.57
CA ALA A 286 20.86 -8.14 -2.60
C ALA A 286 19.48 -8.13 -3.27
N GLY A 287 18.50 -8.64 -2.55
CA GLY A 287 17.17 -8.90 -3.08
C GLY A 287 16.23 -9.39 -1.99
N TYR A 288 15.31 -10.28 -2.37
CA TYR A 288 14.41 -10.97 -1.45
C TYR A 288 14.45 -12.47 -1.73
N GLN A 289 14.18 -13.30 -0.72
CA GLN A 289 14.12 -14.74 -0.89
C GLN A 289 12.81 -15.31 -0.34
N GLY A 290 12.15 -16.16 -1.15
CA GLY A 290 10.90 -16.82 -0.77
C GLY A 290 9.66 -15.97 -1.03
N GLY A 291 8.87 -15.75 0.02
CA GLY A 291 7.53 -15.16 -0.02
C GLY A 291 6.48 -16.05 0.62
N GLU A 292 5.40 -15.44 1.10
CA GLU A 292 4.24 -16.12 1.67
C GLU A 292 3.22 -16.44 0.57
N LEU A 293 2.90 -17.72 0.39
CA LEU A 293 1.84 -18.14 -0.54
C LEU A 293 0.47 -17.79 0.04
N ASN A 294 -0.32 -17.04 -0.72
CA ASN A 294 -1.76 -16.96 -0.50
C ASN A 294 -2.44 -18.08 -1.32
N PRO A 295 -2.94 -19.14 -0.67
CA PRO A 295 -3.49 -20.31 -1.37
C PRO A 295 -4.74 -19.97 -2.17
N ASP A 296 -5.62 -19.11 -1.62
CA ASP A 296 -6.90 -18.75 -2.26
C ASP A 296 -6.69 -17.82 -3.47
N GLY A 297 -5.70 -16.92 -3.38
CA GLY A 297 -5.39 -15.97 -4.43
C GLY A 297 -4.39 -16.47 -5.48
N HIS A 298 -3.73 -17.61 -5.24
CA HIS A 298 -2.64 -18.16 -6.07
C HIS A 298 -1.54 -17.13 -6.40
N TYR A 299 -1.08 -16.38 -5.39
CA TYR A 299 0.05 -15.46 -5.52
C TYR A 299 0.96 -15.51 -4.30
N LEU A 300 2.20 -15.08 -4.49
CA LEU A 300 3.17 -14.90 -3.42
C LEU A 300 3.17 -13.46 -2.93
N THR A 301 3.27 -13.28 -1.63
CA THR A 301 3.47 -11.98 -0.97
C THR A 301 4.90 -11.90 -0.48
N VAL A 302 5.66 -10.91 -0.94
CA VAL A 302 7.04 -10.67 -0.51
C VAL A 302 7.10 -9.39 0.31
N ARG A 303 7.67 -9.48 1.51
CA ARG A 303 7.73 -8.39 2.49
C ARG A 303 9.16 -7.97 2.76
N GLN A 304 9.34 -6.83 3.44
CA GLN A 304 10.67 -6.29 3.73
C GLN A 304 11.50 -7.28 4.54
N PHE A 305 10.89 -8.06 5.44
CA PHE A 305 11.62 -9.06 6.18
C PHE A 305 12.15 -10.23 5.32
N ASP A 306 11.61 -10.45 4.12
CA ASP A 306 12.14 -11.42 3.18
C ASP A 306 13.45 -10.93 2.50
N ALA A 307 13.92 -9.71 2.85
CA ALA A 307 15.17 -9.17 2.36
C ALA A 307 16.32 -10.16 2.62
N HIS A 308 17.13 -10.37 1.58
CA HIS A 308 18.14 -11.40 1.58
C HIS A 308 19.35 -10.99 0.75
N ALA A 309 20.51 -11.52 1.15
CA ALA A 309 21.77 -11.33 0.47
C ALA A 309 22.42 -12.69 0.21
N TRP A 310 22.88 -12.92 -1.01
CA TRP A 310 23.59 -14.13 -1.43
C TRP A 310 24.79 -13.77 -2.32
N VAL A 311 25.50 -14.77 -2.83
CA VAL A 311 26.75 -14.58 -3.56
C VAL A 311 26.60 -15.04 -5.00
N GLU A 312 27.24 -14.31 -5.91
CA GLU A 312 27.53 -14.78 -7.25
C GLU A 312 29.04 -14.84 -7.46
N TYR A 313 29.52 -15.92 -8.08
CA TYR A 313 30.93 -16.09 -8.46
C TYR A 313 31.03 -16.50 -9.91
N TRP A 314 32.10 -16.06 -10.57
CA TRP A 314 32.31 -16.25 -11.99
C TRP A 314 33.40 -17.29 -12.26
N GLN A 315 33.18 -18.11 -13.30
CA GLN A 315 34.15 -19.08 -13.79
C GLN A 315 34.33 -18.97 -15.31
N PRO A 316 35.58 -19.02 -15.82
CA PRO A 316 35.83 -19.05 -17.26
C PRO A 316 35.07 -20.18 -17.97
N GLY A 317 34.38 -19.86 -19.06
CA GLY A 317 33.63 -20.82 -19.88
C GLY A 317 32.30 -21.29 -19.27
N ILE A 318 32.05 -21.06 -17.98
CA ILE A 318 30.80 -21.43 -17.29
C ILE A 318 29.94 -20.20 -17.00
N GLY A 319 30.56 -19.05 -16.70
CA GLY A 319 29.86 -17.82 -16.37
C GLY A 319 29.55 -17.64 -14.88
N TRP A 320 28.61 -16.75 -14.57
CA TRP A 320 28.17 -16.44 -13.21
C TRP A 320 27.27 -17.54 -12.63
N ARG A 321 27.63 -18.00 -11.43
CA ARG A 321 26.85 -18.95 -10.63
C ARG A 321 26.47 -18.35 -9.30
N SER A 322 25.24 -18.59 -8.88
CA SER A 322 24.73 -18.12 -7.60
C SER A 322 24.92 -19.18 -6.51
N VAL A 323 25.24 -18.76 -5.30
CA VAL A 323 25.36 -19.60 -4.11
C VAL A 323 24.92 -18.82 -2.89
N ASP A 324 24.22 -19.49 -1.97
CA ASP A 324 23.77 -18.89 -0.72
C ASP A 324 24.45 -19.58 0.48
N PRO A 325 25.42 -18.93 1.15
CA PRO A 325 26.04 -19.48 2.35
C PRO A 325 25.07 -19.57 3.53
N THR A 326 23.97 -18.80 3.54
CA THR A 326 22.94 -18.89 4.57
C THR A 326 22.24 -20.25 4.55
N ALA A 327 22.10 -20.87 3.38
CA ALA A 327 21.46 -22.17 3.23
C ALA A 327 22.22 -23.28 3.98
N ALA A 328 23.54 -23.13 4.17
CA ALA A 328 24.37 -24.09 4.91
C ALA A 328 24.18 -24.01 6.43
N VAL A 329 23.78 -22.84 6.97
CA VAL A 329 23.66 -22.60 8.42
C VAL A 329 22.22 -22.58 8.90
N ALA A 330 21.31 -22.08 8.07
CA ALA A 330 19.89 -21.95 8.37
C ALA A 330 19.04 -22.45 7.20
N PRO A 331 19.07 -23.76 6.87
CA PRO A 331 18.31 -24.31 5.74
C PRO A 331 16.80 -24.07 5.87
N GLN A 332 16.28 -24.08 7.11
CA GLN A 332 14.86 -23.78 7.37
C GLN A 332 14.47 -22.37 6.91
N ARG A 333 15.37 -21.38 6.97
CA ARG A 333 15.08 -20.03 6.46
C ARG A 333 14.79 -20.06 4.96
N ILE A 334 15.54 -20.88 4.20
CA ILE A 334 15.42 -20.95 2.74
C ILE A 334 14.21 -21.80 2.32
N GLU A 335 13.97 -22.90 3.03
CA GLU A 335 12.90 -23.87 2.72
C GLU A 335 11.53 -23.42 3.25
N GLN A 336 11.49 -22.85 4.44
CA GLN A 336 10.27 -22.53 5.19
C GLN A 336 10.05 -21.03 5.40
N GLY A 337 11.09 -20.21 5.22
CA GLY A 337 11.03 -18.75 5.35
C GLY A 337 11.61 -18.20 6.64
N LEU A 338 11.97 -16.91 6.60
CA LEU A 338 12.49 -16.21 7.77
C LEU A 338 11.52 -16.27 8.96
N GLU A 339 10.23 -16.06 8.70
CA GLU A 339 9.23 -16.04 9.76
C GLU A 339 9.09 -17.37 10.52
N GLN A 340 9.35 -18.50 9.87
CA GLN A 340 9.31 -19.81 10.52
C GLN A 340 10.65 -20.11 11.19
N ALA A 341 11.76 -19.77 10.52
CA ALA A 341 13.11 -19.96 11.06
C ALA A 341 13.39 -19.14 12.32
N LEU A 342 12.78 -17.96 12.45
CA LEU A 342 12.93 -17.05 13.61
C LEU A 342 11.66 -16.89 14.43
N ALA A 343 10.71 -17.83 14.35
CA ALA A 343 9.47 -17.76 15.13
C ALA A 343 9.69 -17.70 16.65
N ALA A 344 10.83 -18.22 17.13
CA ALA A 344 11.24 -18.19 18.53
C ALA A 344 12.14 -16.99 18.91
N ASP A 345 12.60 -16.20 17.93
CA ASP A 345 13.47 -15.05 18.19
C ASP A 345 12.60 -13.80 18.47
N GLU A 346 12.67 -13.29 19.70
CA GLU A 346 11.93 -12.08 20.13
C GLU A 346 12.28 -10.84 19.30
N ALA A 347 13.41 -10.85 18.56
CA ALA A 347 13.80 -9.77 17.66
C ALA A 347 12.90 -9.65 16.41
N PHE A 348 12.24 -10.73 16.00
CA PHE A 348 11.42 -10.73 14.80
C PHE A 348 10.14 -9.89 15.00
N LEU A 349 9.94 -8.89 14.14
CA LEU A 349 8.83 -7.91 14.21
C LEU A 349 8.72 -7.15 15.55
N GLN A 350 9.83 -6.99 16.27
CA GLN A 350 9.86 -6.28 17.56
C GLN A 350 9.29 -4.85 17.45
N ASP A 351 9.61 -4.16 16.36
CA ASP A 351 9.20 -2.77 16.10
C ASP A 351 7.76 -2.66 15.52
N SER A 352 7.05 -3.78 15.37
CA SER A 352 5.70 -3.84 14.80
C SER A 352 4.74 -4.67 15.67
N PRO A 353 4.43 -4.23 16.90
CA PRO A 353 3.65 -5.00 17.86
C PRO A 353 2.21 -5.29 17.41
N TYR A 354 1.62 -4.39 16.61
CA TYR A 354 0.25 -4.51 16.10
C TYR A 354 0.15 -5.25 14.75
N SER A 355 1.24 -5.84 14.26
CA SER A 355 1.21 -6.56 12.98
C SER A 355 0.36 -7.83 13.09
N ALA A 356 -0.64 -7.97 12.21
CA ALA A 356 -1.48 -9.16 12.12
C ALA A 356 -0.67 -10.46 11.86
N LEU A 357 0.55 -10.34 11.30
CA LEU A 357 1.48 -11.45 11.09
C LEU A 357 1.89 -12.15 12.40
N ARG A 358 1.93 -11.43 13.54
CA ARG A 358 2.25 -12.03 14.84
C ARG A 358 1.19 -13.03 15.32
N TYR A 359 -0.05 -12.86 14.84
CA TYR A 359 -1.19 -13.69 15.22
C TYR A 359 -1.55 -14.74 14.15
N ARG A 360 -0.65 -15.04 13.20
CA ARG A 360 -0.89 -16.04 12.14
C ARG A 360 -1.23 -17.44 12.67
N ASN A 361 -0.73 -17.77 13.85
CA ASN A 361 -1.00 -19.06 14.52
C ASN A 361 -2.47 -19.18 14.96
N VAL A 362 -3.24 -18.08 14.91
CA VAL A 362 -4.68 -18.06 15.15
C VAL A 362 -5.39 -18.19 13.79
N PRO A 363 -6.01 -19.35 13.47
CA PRO A 363 -6.48 -19.65 12.11
C PRO A 363 -7.48 -18.64 11.55
N TRP A 364 -8.43 -18.16 12.36
CA TRP A 364 -9.46 -17.22 11.90
C TRP A 364 -8.90 -15.81 11.63
N VAL A 365 -7.90 -15.35 12.41
CA VAL A 365 -7.22 -14.07 12.17
C VAL A 365 -6.46 -14.15 10.85
N ASN A 366 -5.77 -15.27 10.63
CA ASN A 366 -5.04 -15.50 9.40
C ASN A 366 -5.98 -15.55 8.17
N ALA A 367 -7.12 -16.23 8.29
CA ALA A 367 -8.11 -16.30 7.21
C ALA A 367 -8.67 -14.91 6.83
N ILE A 368 -8.98 -14.06 7.82
CA ILE A 368 -9.42 -12.68 7.57
C ILE A 368 -8.30 -11.87 6.91
N ARG A 369 -7.06 -11.98 7.40
CA ARG A 369 -5.89 -11.29 6.82
C ARG A 369 -5.70 -11.66 5.34
N LEU A 370 -5.69 -12.96 5.02
CA LEU A 370 -5.52 -13.46 3.65
C LEU A 370 -6.68 -13.03 2.74
N SER A 371 -7.91 -13.04 3.26
CA SER A 371 -9.10 -12.58 2.53
C SER A 371 -9.01 -11.08 2.21
N TRP A 372 -8.58 -10.27 3.17
CA TRP A 372 -8.38 -8.84 2.96
C TRP A 372 -7.25 -8.56 1.95
N ASP A 373 -6.13 -9.29 2.06
CA ASP A 373 -5.04 -9.21 1.10
C ASP A 373 -5.49 -9.60 -0.31
N ASN A 374 -6.37 -10.60 -0.46
CA ASN A 374 -6.96 -10.99 -1.76
C ASN A 374 -7.82 -9.88 -2.36
N LEU A 375 -8.68 -9.24 -1.56
CA LEU A 375 -9.48 -8.11 -2.01
C LEU A 375 -8.60 -6.95 -2.46
N ASN A 376 -7.59 -6.60 -1.66
CA ASN A 376 -6.66 -5.52 -1.98
C ASN A 376 -5.83 -5.81 -3.24
N TYR A 377 -5.30 -7.03 -3.37
CA TYR A 377 -4.54 -7.44 -4.54
C TYR A 377 -5.39 -7.44 -5.81
N GLY A 378 -6.60 -8.01 -5.75
CA GLY A 378 -7.55 -8.00 -6.86
C GLY A 378 -7.90 -6.58 -7.30
N TRP A 379 -8.14 -5.69 -6.33
CA TRP A 379 -8.36 -4.26 -6.60
C TRP A 379 -7.15 -3.61 -7.25
N GLN A 380 -5.93 -3.75 -6.70
CA GLN A 380 -4.71 -3.18 -7.25
C GLN A 380 -4.47 -3.64 -8.69
N ARG A 381 -4.56 -4.95 -8.95
CA ARG A 381 -4.36 -5.51 -10.31
C ARG A 381 -5.42 -4.99 -11.28
N TRP A 382 -6.68 -4.89 -10.85
CA TRP A 382 -7.75 -4.31 -11.66
C TRP A 382 -7.50 -2.83 -11.95
N VAL A 383 -7.21 -2.02 -10.93
CA VAL A 383 -6.96 -0.58 -11.06
C VAL A 383 -5.74 -0.26 -11.92
N LEU A 384 -4.66 -1.02 -11.77
CA LEU A 384 -3.40 -0.85 -12.50
C LEU A 384 -3.50 -1.41 -13.93
N GLY A 385 -4.21 -2.53 -14.12
CA GLY A 385 -4.47 -3.11 -15.44
C GLY A 385 -5.45 -2.29 -16.29
N TYR A 386 -6.29 -1.47 -15.64
CA TYR A 386 -7.25 -0.56 -16.28
C TYR A 386 -6.59 0.72 -16.82
N GLN A 387 -5.54 0.61 -17.64
CA GLN A 387 -4.95 1.75 -18.37
C GLN A 387 -5.33 1.70 -19.86
N GLY A 388 -5.88 2.82 -20.35
CA GLY A 388 -6.07 3.20 -21.76
C GLY A 388 -6.87 2.23 -22.64
N GLN A 389 -6.26 1.11 -23.02
CA GLN A 389 -6.83 0.18 -24.01
C GLN A 389 -8.04 -0.60 -23.49
N GLN A 390 -8.05 -1.04 -22.22
CA GLN A 390 -9.21 -1.76 -21.66
C GLN A 390 -10.42 -0.84 -21.45
N GLN A 391 -10.19 0.42 -21.05
CA GLN A 391 -11.26 1.42 -20.92
C GLN A 391 -11.94 1.65 -22.28
N LEU A 392 -11.15 1.83 -23.36
CA LEU A 392 -11.67 2.02 -24.71
C LEU A 392 -12.39 0.77 -25.24
N GLN A 393 -11.96 -0.45 -24.87
CA GLN A 393 -12.64 -1.68 -25.28
C GLN A 393 -13.96 -1.94 -24.52
N ILE A 394 -14.00 -1.72 -23.20
CA ILE A 394 -15.23 -1.84 -22.40
C ILE A 394 -16.24 -0.78 -22.82
N LEU A 395 -15.78 0.47 -22.97
CA LEU A 395 -16.64 1.54 -23.46
C LEU A 395 -17.02 1.32 -24.93
N GLY A 396 -16.12 0.84 -25.78
CA GLY A 396 -16.39 0.53 -27.18
C GLY A 396 -17.40 -0.61 -27.39
N ARG A 397 -17.50 -1.54 -26.42
CA ARG A 397 -18.58 -2.57 -26.39
C ARG A 397 -19.95 -1.97 -26.08
N TRP A 398 -20.01 -0.89 -25.31
CA TRP A 398 -21.26 -0.25 -24.88
C TRP A 398 -21.65 0.92 -25.79
N PHE A 399 -20.67 1.56 -26.44
CA PHE A 399 -20.80 2.77 -27.23
C PHE A 399 -19.95 2.65 -28.51
N SER A 400 -20.50 2.02 -29.54
CA SER A 400 -19.86 1.92 -30.85
C SER A 400 -19.86 3.28 -31.55
N GLY A 401 -18.69 3.87 -31.82
CA GLY A 401 -18.53 5.14 -32.55
C GLY A 401 -18.01 6.27 -31.66
N PHE A 402 -16.73 6.57 -31.80
CA PHE A 402 -16.00 7.50 -30.93
C PHE A 402 -16.23 8.97 -31.30
N GLN A 403 -16.87 9.74 -30.40
CA GLN A 403 -16.79 11.21 -30.37
C GLN A 403 -16.73 11.70 -28.91
N ALA A 404 -15.68 12.44 -28.56
CA ALA A 404 -15.45 13.06 -27.24
C ALA A 404 -16.68 13.72 -26.56
N PRO A 405 -17.60 14.41 -27.27
CA PRO A 405 -18.79 14.99 -26.65
C PRO A 405 -19.75 13.97 -26.01
N VAL A 406 -19.83 12.74 -26.52
CA VAL A 406 -20.71 11.69 -25.97
C VAL A 406 -20.25 11.27 -24.57
N PHE A 407 -18.95 11.28 -24.32
CA PHE A 407 -18.36 10.93 -23.04
C PHE A 407 -18.65 11.98 -21.96
N VAL A 408 -18.55 13.26 -22.32
CA VAL A 408 -18.92 14.37 -21.44
C VAL A 408 -20.42 14.31 -21.13
N LEU A 409 -21.25 14.07 -22.14
CA LEU A 409 -22.69 13.95 -21.96
C LEU A 409 -23.08 12.77 -21.06
N GLY A 410 -22.47 11.60 -21.28
CA GLY A 410 -22.69 10.40 -20.47
C GLY A 410 -22.28 10.60 -19.01
N THR A 411 -21.12 11.21 -18.78
CA THR A 411 -20.63 11.54 -17.43
C THR A 411 -21.57 12.50 -16.73
N LEU A 412 -22.01 13.57 -17.41
CA LEU A 412 -22.95 14.56 -16.86
C LEU A 412 -24.33 13.94 -16.59
N LEU A 413 -24.81 13.04 -17.44
CA LEU A 413 -26.07 12.32 -17.25
C LEU A 413 -26.00 11.39 -16.03
N SER A 414 -24.93 10.59 -15.91
CA SER A 414 -24.71 9.70 -14.77
C SER A 414 -24.58 10.47 -13.46
N LEU A 415 -23.82 11.58 -13.45
CA LEU A 415 -23.71 12.47 -12.29
C LEU A 415 -25.07 13.12 -11.95
N GLY A 416 -25.85 13.53 -12.95
CA GLY A 416 -27.18 14.10 -12.77
C GLY A 416 -28.18 13.11 -12.17
N LEU A 417 -28.18 11.86 -12.64
CA LEU A 417 -29.00 10.78 -12.08
C LEU A 417 -28.60 10.42 -10.64
N ILE A 418 -27.30 10.36 -10.36
CA ILE A 418 -26.78 10.15 -9.00
C ILE A 418 -27.17 11.33 -8.10
N ALA A 419 -27.05 12.57 -8.57
CA ALA A 419 -27.46 13.75 -7.81
C ALA A 419 -28.97 13.72 -7.51
N LEU A 420 -29.82 13.40 -8.50
CA LEU A 420 -31.25 13.23 -8.30
C LEU A 420 -31.58 12.15 -7.26
N TRP A 421 -30.83 11.05 -7.27
CA TRP A 421 -31.00 9.95 -6.32
C TRP A 421 -30.46 10.25 -4.91
N LEU A 422 -29.33 10.95 -4.80
CA LEU A 422 -28.71 11.34 -3.53
C LEU A 422 -29.50 12.43 -2.82
N PHE A 423 -29.82 13.51 -3.54
CA PHE A 423 -30.51 14.67 -2.97
C PHE A 423 -32.01 14.46 -2.85
N LYS A 424 -32.56 13.42 -3.50
CA LYS A 424 -33.99 13.10 -3.54
C LYS A 424 -34.86 14.37 -3.53
N PRO A 425 -34.70 15.29 -4.49
CA PRO A 425 -35.40 16.58 -4.46
C PRO A 425 -36.93 16.43 -4.43
N TRP A 426 -37.42 15.25 -4.82
CA TRP A 426 -38.82 14.80 -4.76
C TRP A 426 -39.31 14.48 -3.35
N GLN A 427 -38.42 14.14 -2.41
CA GLN A 427 -38.72 13.93 -0.98
C GLN A 427 -38.47 15.20 -0.17
N ARG A 428 -39.02 16.34 -0.62
CA ARG A 428 -39.11 17.53 0.24
C ARG A 428 -40.03 17.21 1.41
N GLU A 429 -39.45 16.78 2.54
CA GLU A 429 -40.08 16.90 3.86
C GLU A 429 -40.26 18.39 4.14
N SER A 430 -41.33 18.95 3.60
CA SER A 430 -41.81 20.27 3.98
C SER A 430 -42.29 20.13 5.42
N ASP A 431 -41.43 20.56 6.35
CA ASP A 431 -41.65 20.60 7.79
C ASP A 431 -43.13 20.87 8.12
N SER A 432 -43.85 19.79 8.45
CA SER A 432 -45.31 19.84 8.57
C SER A 432 -45.74 20.74 9.73
N GLN A 433 -44.88 20.87 10.75
CA GLN A 433 -45.08 21.74 11.90
C GLN A 433 -44.93 23.21 11.48
N LEU A 434 -43.88 23.53 10.71
CA LEU A 434 -43.66 24.88 10.19
C LEU A 434 -44.78 25.33 9.24
N ARG A 435 -45.32 24.44 8.41
CA ARG A 435 -46.48 24.75 7.56
C ARG A 435 -47.72 25.15 8.37
N VAL A 436 -47.97 24.49 9.50
CA VAL A 436 -49.09 24.82 10.38
C VAL A 436 -48.82 26.11 11.15
N PHE A 437 -47.57 26.36 11.57
CA PHE A 437 -47.16 27.63 12.17
C PHE A 437 -47.34 28.81 11.20
N ASN A 438 -46.92 28.66 9.94
CA ASN A 438 -47.13 29.69 8.90
C ASN A 438 -48.62 29.92 8.60
N ALA A 439 -49.50 28.92 8.85
CA ALA A 439 -50.94 29.10 8.73
C ALA A 439 -51.50 29.90 9.93
N PHE A 440 -50.97 29.68 11.13
CA PHE A 440 -51.26 30.50 12.32
C PHE A 440 -50.83 31.95 12.14
N GLU A 441 -49.62 32.19 11.63
CA GLU A 441 -49.16 33.56 11.32
C GLU A 441 -50.09 34.26 10.32
N ARG A 442 -50.47 33.56 9.24
CA ARG A 442 -51.41 34.11 8.25
C ARG A 442 -52.80 34.39 8.83
N LEU A 443 -53.26 33.59 9.80
CA LEU A 443 -54.54 33.80 10.47
C LEU A 443 -54.54 35.09 11.30
N LEU A 444 -53.48 35.33 12.08
CA LEU A 444 -53.33 36.55 12.87
C LEU A 444 -53.03 37.78 11.99
N ALA A 445 -52.27 37.60 10.90
CA ALA A 445 -52.00 38.67 9.94
C ALA A 445 -53.27 39.22 9.28
N ARG A 446 -54.28 38.37 9.03
CA ARG A 446 -55.60 38.79 8.54
C ARG A 446 -56.37 39.67 9.53
N HIS A 447 -56.03 39.60 10.81
CA HIS A 447 -56.63 40.40 11.87
C HIS A 447 -55.73 41.57 12.31
N GLY A 448 -54.72 41.92 11.49
CA GLY A 448 -53.87 43.09 11.70
C GLY A 448 -52.55 42.83 12.42
N LEU A 449 -52.26 41.60 12.86
CA LEU A 449 -51.04 41.29 13.60
C LEU A 449 -50.08 40.40 12.79
N ARG A 450 -48.96 40.99 12.34
CA ARG A 450 -47.88 40.29 11.62
C ARG A 450 -46.65 40.11 12.50
N ARG A 451 -46.00 38.95 12.42
CA ARG A 451 -44.73 38.66 13.10
C ARG A 451 -43.61 39.54 12.53
N MET A 452 -42.77 40.11 13.39
CA MET A 452 -41.64 40.93 12.96
C MET A 452 -40.44 40.05 12.55
N PRO A 453 -39.56 40.54 11.65
CA PRO A 453 -38.30 39.87 11.36
C PRO A 453 -37.48 39.65 12.64
N GLY A 454 -37.03 38.41 12.89
CA GLY A 454 -36.25 38.04 14.08
C GLY A 454 -37.08 37.75 15.35
N GLU A 455 -38.40 37.91 15.32
CA GLU A 455 -39.26 37.65 16.48
C GLU A 455 -39.48 36.13 16.66
N GLY A 456 -39.12 35.60 17.83
CA GLY A 456 -39.37 34.20 18.20
C GLY A 456 -40.86 33.89 18.37
N ALA A 457 -41.23 32.62 18.29
CA ALA A 457 -42.64 32.18 18.43
C ALA A 457 -43.27 32.61 19.77
N ASP A 458 -42.48 32.60 20.85
CA ASP A 458 -42.92 33.02 22.19
C ASP A 458 -43.14 34.54 22.30
N ALA A 459 -42.21 35.34 21.76
CA ALA A 459 -42.33 36.79 21.72
C ALA A 459 -43.56 37.21 20.88
N PHE A 460 -43.77 36.54 19.73
CA PHE A 460 -44.95 36.74 18.91
C PHE A 460 -46.24 36.35 19.64
N CYS A 461 -46.23 35.27 20.43
CA CYS A 461 -47.35 34.86 21.27
C CYS A 461 -47.72 35.94 22.29
N ARG A 462 -46.75 36.46 23.05
CA ARG A 462 -46.98 37.51 24.05
C ARG A 462 -47.61 38.76 23.42
N ARG A 463 -47.12 39.16 22.25
CA ARG A 463 -47.70 40.30 21.51
C ARG A 463 -49.10 39.99 20.99
N ALA A 464 -49.37 38.76 20.56
CA ALA A 464 -50.68 38.32 20.10
C ALA A 464 -51.72 38.24 21.22
N VAL A 465 -51.32 37.82 22.41
CA VAL A 465 -52.17 37.81 23.61
C VAL A 465 -52.57 39.23 24.02
N LEU A 466 -51.64 40.19 23.98
CA LEU A 466 -51.95 41.60 24.26
C LEU A 466 -52.90 42.22 23.23
N TYR A 467 -52.76 41.84 21.95
CA TYR A 467 -53.60 42.35 20.87
C TYR A 467 -55.00 41.68 20.82
N PHE A 468 -55.10 40.42 21.24
CA PHE A 468 -56.36 39.66 21.30
C PHE A 468 -56.61 39.07 22.70
N PRO A 469 -56.88 39.90 23.73
CA PRO A 469 -56.99 39.43 25.12
C PRO A 469 -58.12 38.41 25.33
N GLN A 470 -59.22 38.52 24.57
CA GLN A 470 -60.34 37.58 24.62
C GLN A 470 -60.01 36.18 24.06
N HIS A 471 -58.87 36.03 23.37
CA HIS A 471 -58.44 34.77 22.76
C HIS A 471 -57.07 34.30 23.26
N ALA A 472 -56.56 34.93 24.32
CA ALA A 472 -55.25 34.68 24.90
C ALA A 472 -54.98 33.18 25.13
N GLU A 473 -55.91 32.49 25.79
CA GLU A 473 -55.81 31.06 26.12
C GLU A 473 -55.60 30.19 24.87
N ALA A 474 -56.31 30.46 23.78
CA ALA A 474 -56.23 29.67 22.54
C ALA A 474 -54.94 29.94 21.76
N ILE A 475 -54.45 31.18 21.78
CA ILE A 475 -53.19 31.59 21.16
C ILE A 475 -52.02 30.92 21.90
N GLU A 476 -52.01 31.00 23.22
CA GLU A 476 -50.98 30.34 24.03
C GLU A 476 -51.03 28.82 23.91
N ALA A 477 -52.22 28.22 23.88
CA ALA A 477 -52.35 26.77 23.69
C ALA A 477 -51.72 26.30 22.37
N PHE A 478 -51.91 27.05 21.28
CA PHE A 478 -51.28 26.75 20.00
C PHE A 478 -49.74 26.83 20.07
N ILE A 479 -49.21 27.90 20.67
CA ILE A 479 -47.75 28.10 20.76
C ILE A 479 -47.10 27.11 21.72
N ARG A 480 -47.74 26.78 22.84
CA ARG A 480 -47.27 25.72 23.75
C ARG A 480 -47.19 24.36 23.04
N GLU A 481 -48.21 24.01 22.27
CA GLU A 481 -48.20 22.75 21.49
C GLU A 481 -47.12 22.79 20.40
N PHE A 482 -46.96 23.91 19.69
CA PHE A 482 -45.88 24.07 18.72
C PHE A 482 -44.49 23.89 19.36
N GLN A 483 -44.25 24.54 20.50
CA GLN A 483 -42.97 24.45 21.20
C GLN A 483 -42.72 23.03 21.76
N ALA A 484 -43.75 22.38 22.31
CA ALA A 484 -43.65 21.01 22.80
C ALA A 484 -43.32 20.02 21.69
N GLN A 485 -43.86 20.22 20.48
CA GLN A 485 -43.58 19.37 19.32
C GLN A 485 -42.24 19.68 18.65
N ARG A 486 -41.79 20.94 18.68
CA ARG A 486 -40.60 21.40 17.96
C ARG A 486 -39.31 21.33 18.78
N TYR A 487 -39.40 21.62 20.08
CA TYR A 487 -38.24 21.80 20.94
C TYR A 487 -38.16 20.79 22.10
N ALA A 488 -39.28 20.16 22.49
CA ALA A 488 -39.31 19.23 23.64
C ALA A 488 -39.21 17.73 23.24
N GLY A 489 -38.78 17.41 22.02
CA GLY A 489 -38.45 16.04 21.59
C GLY A 489 -39.62 15.04 21.51
N ARG A 490 -40.88 15.48 21.67
CA ARG A 490 -42.05 14.59 21.56
C ARG A 490 -42.45 14.42 20.09
N LEU A 491 -42.37 13.18 19.58
CA LEU A 491 -42.95 12.76 18.30
C LEU A 491 -44.50 12.76 18.40
N ALA A 492 -45.09 13.95 18.50
CA ALA A 492 -46.54 14.10 18.43
C ALA A 492 -46.95 14.41 16.97
N SER A 493 -48.03 13.78 16.53
CA SER A 493 -48.54 13.97 15.17
C SER A 493 -49.06 15.40 15.00
N ALA A 494 -48.83 15.98 13.81
CA ALA A 494 -49.26 17.33 13.44
C ALA A 494 -50.80 17.54 13.47
N SER A 495 -51.58 16.53 13.88
CA SER A 495 -53.02 16.61 14.06
C SER A 495 -53.40 17.46 15.27
N ARG A 496 -52.68 17.37 16.39
CA ARG A 496 -52.95 18.20 17.59
C ARG A 496 -52.71 19.68 17.34
N LEU A 497 -51.61 19.99 16.65
CA LEU A 497 -51.27 21.35 16.24
C LEU A 497 -52.31 21.91 15.25
N ARG A 498 -52.78 21.08 14.29
CA ARG A 498 -53.89 21.43 13.40
C ARG A 498 -55.21 21.63 14.15
N HIS A 499 -55.47 20.83 15.18
CA HIS A 499 -56.67 20.95 16.00
C HIS A 499 -56.66 22.26 16.80
N ALA A 500 -55.55 22.58 17.49
CA ALA A 500 -55.36 23.85 18.19
C ALA A 500 -55.55 25.06 17.26
N LEU A 501 -54.99 25.00 16.04
CA LEU A 501 -55.22 26.06 15.04
C LEU A 501 -56.68 26.16 14.59
N SER A 502 -57.37 25.03 14.42
CA SER A 502 -58.78 25.03 14.02
C SER A 502 -59.69 25.57 15.13
N THR A 503 -59.39 25.27 16.39
CA THR A 503 -60.08 25.82 17.57
C THR A 503 -59.87 27.34 17.65
N LEU A 504 -58.64 27.83 17.45
CA LEU A 504 -58.35 29.25 17.40
C LEU A 504 -59.09 29.94 16.26
N ARG A 505 -59.11 29.34 15.05
CA ARG A 505 -59.84 29.87 13.90
C ARG A 505 -61.36 29.97 14.12
N ARG A 506 -61.94 29.07 14.92
CA ARG A 506 -63.37 29.10 15.27
C ARG A 506 -63.70 30.17 16.32
N ARG A 507 -62.76 30.46 17.23
CA ARG A 507 -62.95 31.46 18.30
C ARG A 507 -62.71 32.90 17.83
N LEU A 508 -61.86 33.09 16.83
CA LEU A 508 -61.66 34.41 16.21
C LEU A 508 -62.89 34.82 15.38
N PRO A 509 -63.38 36.06 15.51
CA PRO A 509 -64.52 36.54 14.73
C PRO A 509 -64.20 36.46 13.24
N TRP A 510 -65.12 35.93 12.43
CA TRP A 510 -64.97 35.88 10.98
C TRP A 510 -64.91 37.30 10.40
N ARG A 511 -63.71 37.79 10.12
CA ARG A 511 -63.52 38.96 9.27
C ARG A 511 -63.17 38.52 7.86
N LEU A 512 -64.12 38.71 6.94
CA LEU A 512 -63.79 38.87 5.53
C LEU A 512 -62.92 40.13 5.41
N SER A 513 -61.65 39.94 5.06
CA SER A 513 -60.77 40.94 4.44
C SER A 513 -61.54 41.84 3.45
N ALA A 514 -61.33 43.15 3.31
CA ALA A 514 -60.28 44.03 3.81
C ALA A 514 -60.81 45.48 3.73
N VAL A 515 -60.42 46.29 4.71
CA VAL A 515 -60.37 47.75 4.57
C VAL A 515 -59.34 48.04 3.48
N ARG A 516 -59.81 48.65 2.39
CA ARG A 516 -59.00 49.18 1.28
C ARG A 516 -58.00 50.19 1.84
N ASP A 517 -56.74 50.06 1.42
CA ASP A 517 -55.72 51.11 1.54
C ASP A 517 -56.30 52.47 1.17
N ARG A 518 -56.09 53.47 2.03
CA ARG A 518 -56.08 54.88 1.62
C ARG A 518 -54.71 55.46 1.94
N HIS A 519 -54.04 55.86 0.87
CA HIS A 519 -52.88 56.73 0.80
C HIS A 519 -52.87 57.82 1.87
N SER A 520 -51.76 57.96 2.57
CA SER A 520 -50.91 59.18 2.63
C SER A 520 -49.56 58.78 3.22
#